data_AF-J0R2Y3-F1
#
_entry.id   AF-J0R2Y3-F1
#
_cell.length_a   1.000
_cell.length_b   1.000
_cell.length_c   1.000
_cell.angle_alpha   90.00
_cell.angle_beta   90.00
_cell.angle_gamma   90.00
#
_symmetry.space_group_name_H-M   'P 1'
#
loop_
_entity.id
_entity.type
_entity.pdbx_description
1 polymer ?
#
loop_
_entity_poly.entity_id
_entity_poly.type
_entity_poly.pdbx_seq_one_letter_code
_entity_poly.pdbx_strand_id
1 'polypeptide(L)' 'MALFPFSIADIDDPECIRVVLYASGRMGHAPLNALLKKAYEDMTKISERMDALEDRVDMLDLIGVK' A
#
# COMPACT_ATOMS: atom_id res chain seq x y z
N MET A 1 -5.72 -16.55 31.56
CA MET A 1 -5.37 -15.28 30.89
C MET A 1 -6.66 -14.70 30.32
N ALA A 2 -7.11 -13.55 30.83
CA ALA A 2 -8.28 -12.87 30.31
C ALA A 2 -7.85 -11.98 29.12
N LEU A 3 -8.44 -12.21 27.95
CA LEU A 3 -8.34 -11.30 26.80
C LEU A 3 -9.30 -10.14 27.04
N PHE A 4 -8.79 -9.08 27.67
CA PHE A 4 -9.48 -7.80 27.66
C PHE A 4 -9.50 -7.27 26.21
N PRO A 5 -10.55 -6.55 25.78
CA PRO A 5 -10.51 -5.86 24.50
C PRO A 5 -9.49 -4.72 24.63
N PHE A 6 -8.27 -4.94 24.14
CA PHE A 6 -7.28 -3.88 24.00
C PHE A 6 -7.70 -3.01 22.82
N SER A 7 -7.72 -1.69 23.00
CA SER A 7 -7.86 -0.78 21.87
C SER A 7 -6.57 -0.82 21.06
N ILE A 8 -6.66 -0.66 19.74
CA ILE A 8 -5.46 -0.46 18.91
C ILE A 8 -4.69 0.79 19.37
N ALA A 9 -5.39 1.77 19.95
CA ALA A 9 -4.78 2.97 20.50
C ALA A 9 -3.93 2.72 21.76
N ASP A 10 -4.12 1.58 22.44
CA ASP A 10 -3.36 1.20 23.64
C ASP A 10 -2.12 0.34 23.30
N ILE A 11 -1.81 0.19 22.00
CA ILE A 11 -0.65 -0.58 21.53
C ILE A 11 0.57 0.34 21.43
N ASP A 12 1.50 0.20 22.36
CA ASP A 12 2.74 0.99 22.41
C ASP A 12 3.71 0.66 21.26
N ASP A 13 3.74 -0.61 20.83
CA ASP A 13 4.56 -1.05 19.69
C ASP A 13 3.67 -1.51 18.53
N PRO A 14 3.45 -0.68 17.49
CA PRO A 14 2.61 -1.04 16.35
C PRO A 14 3.17 -2.21 15.52
N GLU A 15 4.45 -2.58 15.69
CA GLU A 15 5.02 -3.79 15.07
C GLU A 15 4.41 -5.08 15.63
N CYS A 16 3.74 -5.01 16.78
CA CYS A 16 3.03 -6.13 17.37
C CYS A 16 1.69 -6.43 16.67
N ILE A 17 1.20 -5.56 15.79
CA ILE A 17 -0.04 -5.78 15.04
C ILE A 17 0.24 -6.69 13.84
N ARG A 18 -0.27 -7.92 13.92
CA ARG A 18 -0.22 -8.88 12.81
C ARG A 18 -1.54 -8.87 12.04
N VAL A 19 -1.42 -8.74 10.72
CA VAL A 19 -2.55 -8.88 9.80
C VAL A 19 -2.53 -10.29 9.23
N VAL A 20 -3.72 -10.87 9.15
CA VAL A 20 -3.95 -12.13 8.46
C VAL A 20 -4.69 -11.84 7.16
N LEU A 21 -4.06 -12.19 6.05
CA LEU A 21 -4.64 -12.05 4.73
C LEU A 21 -5.08 -13.42 4.23
N TYR A 22 -6.36 -13.56 3.91
CA TYR A 22 -6.89 -14.74 3.25
C TYR A 22 -7.23 -14.40 1.80
N ALA A 23 -6.55 -15.06 0.87
CA ALA A 23 -6.81 -14.91 -0.56
C ALA A 23 -6.60 -16.25 -1.26
N SER A 24 -7.52 -16.63 -2.15
CA SER A 24 -7.42 -17.83 -2.99
C SER A 24 -7.12 -19.12 -2.21
N GLY A 25 -7.74 -19.27 -1.03
CA GLY A 25 -7.54 -20.44 -0.16
C GLY A 25 -6.17 -20.50 0.55
N ARG A 26 -5.35 -19.45 0.44
CA ARG A 26 -4.07 -19.31 1.15
C ARG A 26 -4.19 -18.27 2.25
N MET A 27 -3.50 -18.53 3.36
CA MET A 27 -3.41 -17.65 4.51
C MET A 27 -1.97 -17.11 4.60
N GLY A 28 -1.83 -15.79 4.60
CA GLY A 28 -0.56 -15.10 4.82
C GLY A 28 -0.60 -14.32 6.11
N HIS A 29 0.51 -14.33 6.86
CA HIS A 29 0.70 -13.50 8.04
C HIS A 29 1.80 -12.49 7.76
N ALA A 30 1.51 -11.21 8.03
CA ALA A 30 2.51 -10.15 7.92
C ALA A 30 2.29 -9.10 9.01
N PRO A 31 3.35 -8.41 9.48
CA PRO A 31 3.21 -7.21 10.28
C PRO A 31 2.46 -6.13 9.50
N LEU A 32 1.55 -5.41 10.18
CA LEU A 32 0.78 -4.33 9.56
C LEU A 32 1.71 -3.26 8.96
N ASN A 33 2.72 -2.84 9.72
CA ASN A 33 3.65 -1.79 9.29
C ASN A 33 4.43 -2.18 8.04
N ALA A 34 4.82 -3.46 7.91
CA ALA A 34 5.48 -3.96 6.71
C ALA A 34 4.56 -3.86 5.48
N LEU A 35 3.28 -4.20 5.63
CA LEU A 35 2.28 -4.07 4.56
C LEU A 35 2.04 -2.61 4.18
N LEU A 36 1.89 -1.73 5.18
CA LEU A 36 1.67 -0.30 4.94
C LEU A 36 2.86 0.35 4.25
N LYS A 37 4.09 0.07 4.70
CA LYS A 37 5.31 0.56 4.06
C LYS A 37 5.38 0.11 2.60
N LYS A 38 5.12 -1.17 2.36
CA LYS A 38 5.13 -1.73 1.00
C LYS A 38 4.07 -1.08 0.11
N ALA A 39 2.85 -0.92 0.62
CA ALA A 39 1.76 -0.28 -0.10
C ALA A 39 2.09 1.18 -0.44
N TYR A 40 2.68 1.93 0.49
CA TYR A 40 3.10 3.31 0.26
C TYR A 40 4.19 3.42 -0.83
N GLU A 41 5.20 2.55 -0.78
CA GLU A 41 6.24 2.48 -1.81
C GLU A 41 5.66 2.14 -3.20
N ASP A 42 4.71 1.20 -3.25
CA ASP A 42 4.08 0.80 -4.50
C ASP A 42 3.17 1.90 -5.05
N MET A 43 2.40 2.60 -4.21
CA MET A 43 1.61 3.78 -4.61
C MET A 43 2.50 4.91 -5.14
N THR A 44 3.62 5.18 -4.49
CA THR A 44 4.58 6.20 -4.94
C THR A 44 5.09 5.88 -6.33
N LYS A 45 5.51 4.62 -6.57
CA LYS A 45 5.98 4.17 -7.89
C LYS A 45 4.88 4.20 -8.95
N ILE A 46 3.63 3.92 -8.58
CA ILE A 46 2.50 4.02 -9.50
C ILE A 46 2.27 5.48 -9.88
N SER A 47 2.32 6.41 -8.92
CA SER A 47 2.19 7.85 -9.17
C SER A 47 3.26 8.33 -10.15
N GLU A 48 4.54 8.04 -9.89
CA GLU A 48 5.65 8.44 -10.78
C GLU A 48 5.47 7.90 -12.21
N ARG A 49 4.98 6.66 -12.35
CA ARG A 49 4.71 6.06 -13.67
C ARG A 49 3.52 6.71 -14.36
N MET A 50 2.54 7.18 -13.60
CA MET A 50 1.36 7.84 -14.12
C MET A 50 1.71 9.24 -14.61
N ASP A 51 2.49 10.00 -13.84
CA ASP A 51 3.02 11.32 -14.24
C ASP A 51 3.84 11.20 -15.53
N ALA A 52 4.75 10.23 -15.59
CA ALA A 52 5.56 9.99 -16.79
C ALA A 52 4.74 9.51 -18.00
N LEU A 53 3.57 8.90 -17.77
CA LEU A 53 2.65 8.51 -18.83
C LEU A 53 1.83 9.71 -19.33
N GLU A 54 1.38 10.57 -18.42
CA GLU A 54 0.69 11.82 -18.73
C GLU A 54 1.57 12.73 -19.59
N ASP A 55 2.83 12.94 -19.19
CA ASP A 55 3.83 13.70 -19.98
C ASP A 55 3.99 13.17 -21.41
N ARG A 56 3.95 11.85 -21.59
CA ARG A 56 4.07 11.19 -22.90
C ARG A 56 2.82 11.37 -23.75
N VAL A 57 1.64 11.32 -23.13
CA VAL A 57 0.37 11.55 -23.81
C VAL A 57 0.30 13.00 -24.29
N ASP A 58 0.62 13.96 -23.43
CA ASP A 58 0.64 15.39 -23.78
C ASP A 58 1.62 15.68 -24.92
N MET A 59 2.80 15.05 -24.91
CA MET A 59 3.78 15.17 -25.99
C MET A 59 3.22 14.68 -27.34
N LEU A 60 2.49 13.55 -27.34
CA LEU A 60 1.90 12.98 -28.55
C LEU A 60 0.76 13.84 -29.08
N ASP A 61 -0.07 14.40 -28.19
CA ASP A 61 -1.14 15.32 -28.56
C ASP A 61 -0.58 16.61 -29.19
N LEU A 62 0.54 17.13 -28.69
CA LEU A 62 1.23 18.27 -29.29
C LEU A 62 1.80 17.99 -30.68
N ILE A 63 2.20 16.73 -30.96
CA ILE A 63 2.73 16.33 -32.27
C ILE A 63 1.59 16.04 -33.26
N GLY A 64 0.45 15.51 -32.79
CA GLY A 64 -0.71 15.16 -33.61
C GLY A 64 -1.56 16.35 -34.09
N VAL A 65 -1.36 17.54 -33.52
CA VAL A 65 -2.06 18.80 -33.89
C VAL A 65 -1.34 19.57 -35.02
N LYS A 66 -0.27 19.02 -35.61
CA LYS A 66 0.51 19.67 -36.68
C LYS A 66 0.30 19.05 -38.06
#